data_AF-A0A1F4Y3N0-F1
#
_entry.id   AF-A0A1F4Y3N0-F1
#
_cell.length_a   1.000
_cell.length_b   1.000
_cell.length_c   1.000
_cell.angle_alpha   90.00
_cell.angle_beta   90.00
_cell.angle_gamma   90.00
#
_symmetry.space_group_name_H-M   'P 1'
#
loop_
_entity.id
_entity.type
_entity.pdbx_description
1 polymer ?
#
loop_
_entity_poly.entity_id
_entity_poly.type
_entity_poly.pdbx_seq_one_letter_code
_entity_poly.pdbx_strand_id
1 'polypeptide(L)'
;MRANAWVIRIGVPVLFIIGFFLPWWPLMFVAPFIAAFYGYWLPALLLAWCADLIFGTPVGLFHSLVFPCTVAVVLSIVARSVIIRHLR
;
A
#
# COMPACT_ATOMS: atom_id res chain seq x y z
N MET A 1 3.50 -19.14 2.24
CA MET A 1 2.04 -19.37 2.16
C MET A 1 1.56 -18.88 0.80
N ARG A 2 1.06 -19.75 -0.09
CA ARG A 2 0.53 -19.34 -1.40
C ARG A 2 -0.90 -18.85 -1.21
N ALA A 3 -1.07 -17.59 -0.81
CA ALA A 3 -2.38 -16.95 -0.93
C ALA A 3 -2.76 -16.95 -2.42
N ASN A 4 -4.03 -17.28 -2.70
CA ASN A 4 -4.51 -17.45 -4.06
C ASN A 4 -4.29 -16.12 -4.82
N ALA A 5 -3.52 -16.13 -5.90
CA ALA A 5 -3.06 -14.89 -6.57
C ALA A 5 -4.22 -13.97 -6.96
N TRP A 6 -5.38 -14.55 -7.26
CA TRP A 6 -6.64 -13.86 -7.51
C TRP A 6 -7.17 -13.07 -6.31
N VAL A 7 -7.08 -13.62 -5.10
CA VAL A 7 -7.52 -12.96 -3.87
C VAL A 7 -6.69 -11.71 -3.61
N ILE A 8 -5.40 -11.73 -3.92
CA ILE A 8 -4.54 -10.54 -3.75
C ILE A 8 -4.79 -9.53 -4.87
N ARG A 9 -4.85 -9.97 -6.13
CA ARG A 9 -5.06 -9.08 -7.28
C ARG A 9 -6.41 -8.37 -7.26
N ILE A 10 -7.46 -9.02 -6.77
CA ILE A 10 -8.81 -8.45 -6.72
C ILE A 10 -9.09 -7.87 -5.32
N GLY A 11 -8.73 -8.60 -4.26
CA GLY A 11 -9.04 -8.20 -2.89
C GLY A 11 -8.34 -6.92 -2.47
N VAL A 12 -7.09 -6.69 -2.88
CA VAL A 12 -6.34 -5.45 -2.54
C VAL A 12 -7.01 -4.20 -3.13
N PRO A 13 -7.29 -4.10 -4.45
CA PRO A 13 -7.96 -2.92 -4.98
C PRO A 13 -9.40 -2.78 -4.45
N VAL A 14 -10.12 -3.89 -4.21
CA VAL A 14 -11.45 -3.84 -3.60
C VAL A 14 -11.38 -3.29 -2.16
N LEU A 15 -10.44 -3.75 -1.34
CA LEU A 15 -10.20 -3.22 0.02
C LEU A 15 -9.86 -1.73 0.01
N PHE A 16 -9.05 -1.30 -0.96
CA PHE A 16 -8.69 0.11 -1.13
C PHE A 16 -9.91 0.96 -1.50
N ILE A 17 -10.72 0.52 -2.46
CA ILE A 17 -11.94 1.22 -2.89
C ILE A 17 -12.96 1.27 -1.75
N ILE A 18 -13.18 0.14 -1.05
CA ILE A 18 -14.08 0.07 0.11
C ILE A 18 -13.60 1.03 1.21
N GLY A 19 -12.29 1.05 1.51
CA GLY A 19 -11.71 1.95 2.51
C GLY A 19 -11.75 3.43 2.12
N PHE A 20 -11.89 3.74 0.84
CA PHE A 20 -12.06 5.09 0.32
C PHE A 20 -13.53 5.55 0.36
N PHE A 21 -14.48 4.68 -0.04
CA PHE A 21 -15.91 5.03 -0.12
C PHE A 21 -16.67 4.87 1.19
N LEU A 22 -16.35 3.86 2.00
CA LEU A 22 -16.73 3.86 3.39
C LEU A 22 -15.70 4.68 4.14
N PRO A 23 -16.06 5.45 5.19
CA PRO A 23 -15.11 6.20 6.01
C PRO A 23 -14.32 5.25 6.92
N TRP A 24 -13.73 4.23 6.30
CA TRP A 24 -12.91 3.19 6.85
C TRP A 24 -11.48 3.39 6.35
N TRP A 25 -11.02 4.64 6.49
CA TRP A 25 -9.69 5.15 6.20
C TRP A 25 -8.56 4.18 6.59
N PRO A 26 -8.60 3.46 7.73
CA PRO A 26 -7.57 2.48 8.07
C PRO A 26 -7.41 1.35 7.03
N LEU A 27 -8.49 0.88 6.41
CA LEU A 27 -8.46 -0.19 5.41
C LEU A 27 -7.73 0.25 4.13
N MET A 28 -7.83 1.53 3.78
CA MET A 28 -7.13 2.10 2.63
C MET A 28 -5.61 2.05 2.80
N PHE A 29 -5.11 2.22 4.03
CA PHE A 29 -3.68 2.09 4.34
C PHE A 29 -3.24 0.63 4.44
N VAL A 30 -4.08 -0.26 4.99
CA VAL A 30 -3.75 -1.68 5.18
C VAL A 30 -3.61 -2.44 3.85
N ALA A 31 -4.44 -2.14 2.85
CA ALA A 31 -4.43 -2.81 1.56
C ALA A 31 -3.05 -2.80 0.84
N PRO A 32 -2.36 -1.66 0.68
CA PRO A 32 -1.04 -1.62 0.05
C PRO A 32 0.05 -2.31 0.88
N PHE A 33 -0.01 -2.32 2.21
CA PHE A 33 0.93 -3.08 3.04
C PHE A 33 0.80 -4.59 2.81
N ILE A 34 -0.43 -5.09 2.73
CA ILE A 34 -0.69 -6.51 2.41
C ILE A 34 -0.09 -6.83 1.03
N ALA A 35 -0.38 -6.02 0.01
CA ALA A 35 0.14 -6.24 -1.33
C ALA A 35 1.69 -6.26 -1.38
N ALA A 36 2.34 -5.33 -0.68
CA ALA A 36 3.79 -5.27 -0.57
C ALA A 36 4.38 -6.52 0.11
N PHE A 37 3.76 -6.98 1.20
CA PHE A 37 4.20 -8.15 1.94
C PHE A 37 4.09 -9.45 1.14
N TYR A 38 3.08 -9.56 0.28
CA TYR A 38 2.91 -10.70 -0.63
C TYR A 38 3.75 -10.63 -1.91
N GLY A 39 4.53 -9.55 -2.11
CA GLY A 39 5.43 -9.39 -3.27
C GLY A 39 4.80 -8.71 -4.48
N TYR A 40 3.58 -8.18 -4.36
CA TYR A 40 2.94 -7.34 -5.37
C TYR A 40 3.29 -5.87 -5.11
N TRP A 41 4.56 -5.55 -5.31
CA TRP A 41 5.13 -4.23 -5.01
C TRP A 41 4.57 -3.12 -5.91
N LEU A 42 4.39 -3.38 -7.21
CA LEU A 42 3.93 -2.38 -8.18
C LEU A 42 2.48 -1.91 -7.90
N PRO A 43 1.49 -2.81 -7.67
CA PRO A 43 0.14 -2.39 -7.26
C PRO A 43 0.13 -1.68 -5.89
N ALA A 44 0.94 -2.14 -4.93
CA ALA A 44 1.04 -1.52 -3.61
C ALA A 44 1.51 -0.06 -3.69
N LEU A 45 2.55 0.20 -4.50
CA LEU A 45 3.09 1.53 -4.75
C LEU A 45 2.07 2.46 -5.40
N LEU A 46 1.36 1.99 -6.43
CA LEU A 46 0.34 2.77 -7.10
C LEU A 46 -0.80 3.17 -6.16
N LEU A 47 -1.28 2.23 -5.34
CA LEU A 47 -2.35 2.50 -4.37
C LEU A 47 -1.90 3.46 -3.26
N ALA A 48 -0.69 3.30 -2.74
CA ALA A 48 -0.14 4.21 -1.75
C ALA A 48 0.09 5.62 -2.31
N TRP A 49 0.52 5.71 -3.56
CA TRP A 49 0.65 6.99 -4.24
C TRP A 49 -0.72 7.65 -4.47
N CYS A 50 -1.74 6.89 -4.87
CA CYS A 50 -3.12 7.38 -4.95
C CYS A 50 -3.63 7.87 -3.58
N ALA A 51 -3.37 7.13 -2.50
CA ALA A 51 -3.70 7.56 -1.14
C ALA A 51 -3.03 8.90 -0.80
N ASP A 52 -1.74 9.03 -1.07
CA ASP A 52 -1.02 10.27 -0.79
C ASP A 52 -1.52 11.45 -1.65
N LEU A 53 -1.95 11.21 -2.89
CA LEU A 53 -2.54 12.25 -3.76
C LEU A 53 -3.93 12.68 -3.25
N ILE A 54 -4.78 11.73 -2.87
CA ILE A 54 -6.12 12.00 -2.31
C ILE A 54 -6.02 12.80 -1.01
N PHE A 55 -5.02 12.50 -0.17
CA PHE A 55 -4.86 13.14 1.14
C PHE A 55 -3.99 14.40 1.08
N GLY A 56 -3.07 14.49 0.12
CA GLY A 56 -2.22 15.67 -0.08
C GLY A 56 -2.92 16.81 -0.84
N THR A 57 -3.94 16.51 -1.66
CA THR A 57 -4.68 17.51 -2.44
C THR A 57 -5.41 18.57 -1.61
N PRO A 58 -6.08 18.27 -0.47
CA PRO A 58 -6.71 19.31 0.34
C PRO A 58 -5.74 20.09 1.26
N VAL A 59 -4.51 19.59 1.52
CA VAL A 59 -3.62 20.13 2.57
C VAL A 59 -2.45 20.96 2.01
N GLY A 60 -2.31 21.03 0.68
CA GLY A 60 -1.30 21.87 0.01
C GLY A 60 0.07 21.20 -0.16
N LEU A 61 0.84 21.70 -1.13
CA LEU A 61 2.11 21.16 -1.67
C LEU A 61 3.20 20.85 -0.62
N PHE A 62 3.06 21.29 0.63
CA PHE A 62 3.99 20.94 1.71
C PHE A 62 3.81 19.49 2.22
N HIS A 63 2.61 18.90 2.11
CA HIS A 63 2.42 17.45 2.32
C HIS A 63 2.90 16.60 1.14
N SER A 64 3.03 17.18 -0.07
CA SER A 64 3.46 16.43 -1.26
C SER A 64 4.96 16.15 -1.28
N LEU A 65 5.76 16.74 -0.39
CA LEU A 65 7.19 16.44 -0.32
C LEU A 65 7.48 15.15 0.45
N VAL A 66 6.55 14.72 1.31
CA VAL A 66 6.75 13.57 2.20
C VAL A 66 5.57 12.63 2.00
N PHE A 67 5.47 11.98 0.83
CA PHE A 67 4.47 10.94 0.51
C PHE A 67 4.47 9.80 1.56
N PRO A 68 3.73 9.89 2.68
CA PRO A 68 4.04 9.06 3.84
C PRO A 68 3.63 7.60 3.62
N CYS A 69 2.55 7.35 2.86
CA CYS A 69 2.12 6.00 2.55
C CYS A 69 3.05 5.35 1.54
N THR A 70 3.47 6.10 0.52
CA THR A 70 4.43 5.63 -0.48
C THR A 70 5.76 5.24 0.20
N VAL A 71 6.25 6.07 1.12
CA VAL A 71 7.46 5.77 1.92
C VAL A 71 7.26 4.52 2.77
N ALA A 72 6.13 4.39 3.48
CA ALA A 72 5.86 3.23 4.32
C ALA A 72 5.76 1.91 3.53
N VAL A 73 5.20 1.95 2.31
CA VAL A 73 5.17 0.81 1.39
C VAL A 73 6.56 0.46 0.89
N VAL A 74 7.37 1.45 0.52
CA VAL A 74 8.77 1.23 0.12
C VAL A 74 9.55 0.57 1.27
N LEU A 75 9.42 1.08 2.50
CA LEU A 75 10.04 0.48 3.68
C LEU A 75 9.57 -0.96 3.89
N SER A 76 8.30 -1.26 3.64
CA SER A 76 7.76 -2.62 3.76
C SER A 76 8.31 -3.57 2.69
N ILE A 77 8.51 -3.09 1.46
CA ILE A 77 9.16 -3.84 0.37
C ILE A 77 10.62 -4.12 0.72
N VAL A 78 11.34 -3.11 1.24
CA VAL A 78 12.74 -3.24 1.66
C VAL A 78 12.86 -4.20 2.84
N ALA A 79 12.04 -4.04 3.87
CA ALA A 79 12.01 -4.92 5.05
C ALA A 79 11.76 -6.38 4.64
N ARG A 80 10.78 -6.62 3.77
CA ARG A 80 10.53 -7.96 3.20
C ARG A 80 11.76 -8.51 2.48
N SER A 81 12.43 -7.69 1.69
CA SER A 81 13.62 -8.09 0.93
C SER A 81 14.80 -8.44 1.85
N VAL A 82 14.99 -7.70 2.95
CA VAL A 82 16.00 -7.99 3.97
C VAL A 82 15.67 -9.27 4.73
N ILE A 83 14.41 -9.45 5.16
CA ILE A 83 13.93 -10.66 5.85
C ILE A 83 14.15 -11.91 4.98
N ILE A 84 13.79 -11.85 3.70
CA ILE A 84 13.98 -12.98 2.78
C ILE A 84 15.46 -13.32 2.61
N ARG A 85 16.36 -12.33 2.65
CA ARG A 85 17.82 -12.55 2.57
C ARG A 85 18.40 -13.17 3.85
N HIS A 86 17.86 -12.85 5.02
CA HIS A 86 18.35 -13.38 6.31
C HIS A 86 17.79 -14.76 6.66
N LEU A 87 16.64 -15.14 6.07
CA LEU A 87 16.02 -16.45 6.25
C LEU A 87 16.50 -17.51 5.24
N ARG A 88 17.44 -17.14 4.34
CA ARG A 88 18.05 -18.03 3.34
C ARG A 88 19.47 -18.37 3.75
#